data_AF-A0A8C9F5J6-F1
#
_entry.id   AF-A0A8C9F5J6-F1
#
_cell.length_a   1.000
_cell.length_b   1.000
_cell.length_c   1.000
_cell.angle_alpha   90.00
_cell.angle_beta   90.00
_cell.angle_gamma   90.00
#
_symmetry.space_group_name_H-M   'P 1'
#
loop_
_entity.id
_entity.type
_entity.pdbx_description
1 polymer ?
#
loop_
_entity_poly.entity_id
_entity_poly.type
_entity_poly.pdbx_seq_one_letter_code
_entity_poly.pdbx_strand_id
1 'polypeptide(L)'
;MYSCLQQEVAVRFFTNCSLPYEYKIVIAGNHELTFDQEFMADLIKQDFYYFPSVSKLKPESYENVQSLLTNCIYLQDSEVTVRGFRIYGSPWQPWFYGWGFNLPRGQALLEKWNLIPDGIDILITHGPPLGKKISVLLAVNFK
;
A
#
# COMPACT_ATOMS: atom_id res chain seq x y z
N MET A 1 1.31 11.17 -35.83
CA MET A 1 2.24 10.61 -34.82
C MET A 1 1.95 11.23 -33.46
N TYR A 2 0.78 10.95 -32.86
CA TYR A 2 0.48 11.19 -31.44
C TYR A 2 -0.81 10.39 -31.14
N SER A 3 -0.67 9.10 -30.84
CA SER A 3 -1.78 8.30 -30.34
C SER A 3 -1.63 8.21 -28.83
N CYS A 4 -2.48 8.95 -28.12
CA CYS A 4 -2.80 8.80 -26.72
C CYS A 4 -3.06 7.32 -26.39
N LEU A 5 -2.07 6.65 -25.80
CA LEU A 5 -2.26 5.33 -25.22
C LEU A 5 -3.15 5.52 -23.99
N GLN A 6 -4.41 5.12 -24.11
CA GLN A 6 -5.26 4.88 -22.95
C GLN A 6 -4.58 3.79 -22.11
N GLN A 7 -3.98 4.19 -20.98
CA GLN A 7 -3.58 3.25 -19.95
C GLN A 7 -4.86 2.77 -19.25
N GLU A 8 -5.24 1.53 -19.51
CA GLU A 8 -6.26 0.83 -18.74
C GLU A 8 -5.72 0.64 -17.31
N VAL A 9 -6.19 1.46 -16.38
CA VAL A 9 -5.94 1.27 -14.94
C VAL A 9 -6.97 0.25 -14.43
N ALA A 10 -6.60 -1.02 -14.47
CA ALA A 10 -7.41 -2.09 -13.90
C ALA A 10 -7.28 -2.09 -12.37
N VAL A 11 -8.24 -1.50 -11.66
CA VAL A 11 -8.44 -1.73 -10.22
C VAL A 11 -9.16 -3.07 -10.06
N ARG A 12 -8.40 -4.15 -9.86
CA ARG A 12 -8.93 -5.36 -9.22
C ARG A 12 -7.95 -5.77 -8.13
N PHE A 13 -8.49 -6.25 -7.02
CA PHE A 13 -7.76 -6.88 -5.92
C PHE A 13 -6.88 -8.01 -6.47
N PHE A 14 -5.60 -7.73 -6.74
CA PHE A 14 -4.70 -8.66 -7.41
C PHE A 14 -3.55 -9.06 -6.47
N THR A 15 -3.80 -10.06 -5.63
CA THR A 15 -2.77 -11.04 -5.26
C THR A 15 -2.49 -12.03 -6.40
N ASN A 16 -3.22 -11.90 -7.53
CA ASN A 16 -3.06 -12.78 -8.68
C ASN A 16 -1.78 -12.41 -9.46
N CYS A 17 -0.69 -13.03 -9.07
CA CYS A 17 0.65 -12.84 -9.64
C CYS A 17 0.81 -13.45 -11.04
N SER A 18 -0.25 -13.94 -11.68
CA SER A 18 -0.22 -14.52 -13.05
C SER A 18 -0.15 -13.48 -14.17
N LEU A 19 -0.20 -12.19 -13.85
CA LEU A 19 -0.09 -11.13 -14.85
C LEU A 19 1.30 -11.10 -15.49
N PRO A 20 1.41 -10.81 -16.81
CA PRO A 20 2.63 -10.97 -17.60
C PRO A 20 3.67 -9.85 -17.39
N TYR A 21 3.51 -9.02 -16.36
CA TYR A 21 4.41 -7.89 -16.10
C TYR A 21 5.72 -8.35 -15.46
N GLU A 22 6.85 -7.82 -15.95
CA GLU A 22 8.19 -8.11 -15.44
C GLU A 22 8.36 -7.66 -13.97
N TYR A 23 7.87 -6.46 -13.64
CA TYR A 23 7.88 -5.92 -12.28
C TYR A 23 6.46 -5.66 -11.81
N LYS A 24 6.17 -6.06 -10.58
CA LYS A 24 4.88 -5.84 -9.91
C LYS A 24 5.18 -5.15 -8.60
N ILE A 25 4.92 -3.85 -8.53
CA ILE A 25 5.16 -3.06 -7.32
C ILE A 25 3.81 -2.88 -6.63
N VAL A 26 3.76 -3.18 -5.34
CA VAL A 26 2.53 -3.16 -4.54
C VAL A 26 2.75 -2.45 -3.22
N ILE A 27 1.72 -1.78 -2.72
CA ILE A 27 1.64 -1.24 -1.37
C ILE A 27 0.42 -1.84 -0.69
N ALA A 28 0.38 -1.83 0.64
CA ALA A 28 -0.83 -2.17 1.38
C ALA A 28 -1.84 -1.02 1.36
N GLY A 29 -3.08 -1.34 1.68
CA GLY A 29 -4.15 -0.40 1.92
C GLY A 29 -4.91 -0.70 3.20
N ASN A 30 -6.03 -0.01 3.41
CA ASN A 30 -6.86 -0.17 4.61
C ASN A 30 -7.41 -1.59 4.82
N HIS A 31 -7.50 -2.41 3.78
CA HIS A 31 -8.03 -3.77 3.91
C HIS A 31 -6.97 -4.81 4.29
N GLU A 32 -5.68 -4.51 4.09
CA GLU A 32 -4.56 -5.39 4.44
C GLU A 32 -4.22 -5.28 5.93
N LEU A 33 -5.20 -5.53 6.81
CA LEU A 33 -5.08 -5.34 8.26
C LEU A 33 -3.86 -6.06 8.86
N THR A 34 -3.56 -7.26 8.38
CA THR A 34 -2.43 -8.07 8.86
C THR A 34 -1.06 -7.52 8.48
N PHE A 35 -1.00 -6.53 7.57
CA PHE A 35 0.23 -5.84 7.20
C PHE A 35 0.54 -4.67 8.13
N ASP A 36 -0.47 -4.17 8.87
CA ASP A 36 -0.33 -3.13 9.88
C ASP A 36 -0.15 -3.78 11.27
N GLN A 37 1.10 -3.97 11.67
CA GLN A 37 1.44 -4.62 12.93
C GLN A 37 0.96 -3.84 14.16
N GLU A 38 0.96 -2.50 14.10
CA GLU A 38 0.48 -1.66 15.20
C GLU A 38 -1.02 -1.82 15.35
N PHE A 39 -1.77 -1.75 14.24
CA PHE A 39 -3.20 -2.00 14.24
C PHE A 39 -3.54 -3.40 14.77
N MET A 40 -2.83 -4.44 14.34
CA MET A 40 -3.05 -5.81 14.82
C MET A 40 -2.77 -5.95 16.32
N ALA A 41 -1.70 -5.33 16.81
CA ALA A 41 -1.35 -5.35 18.23
C ALA A 41 -2.43 -4.66 19.08
N ASP A 42 -3.00 -3.55 18.61
CA ASP A 42 -4.08 -2.84 19.28
C ASP A 42 -5.42 -3.59 19.19
N LEU A 43 -5.72 -4.20 18.05
CA LEU A 43 -6.93 -5.00 17.84
C LEU A 43 -7.01 -6.18 18.82
N ILE A 44 -5.89 -6.88 19.04
CA ILE A 44 -5.80 -8.02 19.95
C ILE A 44 -5.99 -7.59 21.41
N LYS A 45 -5.49 -6.42 21.81
CA LYS A 45 -5.59 -5.91 23.19
C LYS A 45 -7.00 -5.46 23.55
N GLN A 46 -7.77 -4.96 22.59
CA GLN A 46 -9.06 -4.30 22.86
C GLN A 46 -10.27 -5.24 22.76
N ASP A 47 -10.06 -6.56 22.63
CA ASP A 47 -11.12 -7.59 22.51
C ASP A 47 -12.18 -7.20 21.45
N PHE A 48 -11.69 -6.65 20.34
CA PHE A 48 -12.51 -5.96 19.34
C PHE A 48 -13.29 -6.97 18.48
N TYR A 49 -14.60 -7.12 18.76
CA TYR A 49 -15.53 -7.96 17.98
C TYR A 49 -15.80 -7.46 16.55
N TYR A 50 -15.22 -6.34 16.15
CA TYR A 50 -15.46 -5.69 14.85
C TYR A 50 -14.89 -6.50 13.67
N PHE A 51 -13.80 -7.24 13.89
CA PHE A 51 -13.19 -8.13 12.90
C PHE A 51 -12.95 -9.54 13.48
N PRO A 52 -14.02 -10.34 13.69
CA PRO A 52 -13.95 -11.58 14.46
C PRO A 52 -13.05 -12.67 13.85
N SER A 53 -12.75 -12.59 12.55
CA SER A 53 -11.82 -13.50 11.88
C SER A 53 -10.36 -13.10 12.06
N VAL A 54 -10.09 -11.80 12.22
CA VAL A 54 -8.73 -11.25 12.32
C VAL A 54 -8.29 -11.18 13.79
N SER A 55 -9.21 -10.87 14.71
CA SER A 55 -8.93 -10.82 16.16
C SER A 55 -8.55 -12.18 16.76
N LYS A 56 -8.86 -13.29 16.08
CA LYS A 56 -8.48 -14.64 16.48
C LYS A 56 -7.10 -15.09 15.97
N LEU A 57 -6.46 -14.28 15.13
CA LEU A 57 -5.14 -14.62 14.59
C LEU A 57 -4.09 -14.47 15.69
N LYS A 58 -3.19 -15.45 15.77
CA LYS A 58 -2.02 -15.35 16.62
C LYS A 58 -0.92 -14.54 15.91
N PRO A 59 -0.04 -13.82 16.63
CA PRO A 59 1.07 -13.07 16.04
C PRO A 59 1.86 -13.83 14.99
N GLU A 60 2.16 -15.11 15.25
CA GLU A 60 2.95 -15.96 14.36
C GLU A 60 2.25 -16.20 12.99
N SER A 61 0.93 -15.97 12.93
CA SER A 61 0.15 -16.11 11.70
C SER A 61 0.27 -14.91 10.77
N TYR A 62 0.71 -13.75 11.27
CA TYR A 62 0.77 -12.51 10.47
C TYR A 62 2.12 -11.78 10.49
N GLU A 63 3.08 -12.17 11.33
CA GLU A 63 4.42 -11.53 11.40
C GLU A 63 5.14 -11.43 10.04
N ASN A 64 4.90 -12.37 9.12
CA ASN A 64 5.60 -12.45 7.83
C ASN A 64 4.67 -12.43 6.62
N VAL A 65 3.44 -11.90 6.73
CA VAL A 65 2.47 -11.91 5.61
C VAL A 65 3.00 -11.20 4.35
N GLN A 66 3.86 -10.21 4.51
CA GLN A 66 4.52 -9.53 3.40
C GLN A 66 5.39 -10.48 2.57
N SER A 67 6.01 -11.49 3.20
CA SER A 67 6.85 -12.48 2.50
C SER A 67 6.07 -13.42 1.58
N LEU A 68 4.73 -13.50 1.76
CA LEU A 68 3.85 -14.25 0.88
C LEU A 68 3.73 -13.61 -0.51
N LEU A 69 4.11 -12.34 -0.67
CA LEU A 69 4.14 -11.62 -1.94
C LEU A 69 5.39 -11.97 -2.78
N THR A 70 5.61 -13.26 -3.03
CA THR A 70 6.85 -13.78 -3.65
C THR A 70 7.10 -13.33 -5.09
N ASN A 71 6.07 -12.84 -5.78
CA ASN A 71 6.16 -12.40 -7.18
C ASN A 71 5.96 -10.88 -7.34
N CYS A 72 6.01 -10.12 -6.24
CA CYS A 72 5.85 -8.68 -6.25
C CYS A 72 6.93 -8.03 -5.36
N ILE A 73 7.22 -6.77 -5.62
CA ILE A 73 8.01 -5.90 -4.76
C ILE A 73 7.02 -5.13 -3.89
N TYR A 74 6.96 -5.49 -2.61
CA TYR A 74 6.16 -4.78 -1.63
C TYR A 74 6.91 -3.55 -1.11
N LEU A 75 6.25 -2.39 -1.11
CA LEU A 75 6.77 -1.15 -0.55
C LEU A 75 5.89 -0.70 0.62
N GLN A 76 6.53 -0.28 1.72
CA GLN A 76 5.89 0.33 2.87
C GLN A 76 6.88 1.29 3.51
N ASP A 77 6.65 2.59 3.29
CA ASP A 77 7.56 3.67 3.66
C ASP A 77 8.99 3.42 3.13
N SER A 78 9.08 2.84 1.93
CA SER A 78 10.33 2.40 1.30
C SER A 78 10.35 2.67 -0.21
N GLU A 79 11.55 2.66 -0.79
CA GLU A 79 11.75 2.84 -2.23
C GLU A 79 12.38 1.63 -2.93
N VAL A 80 12.17 1.58 -4.24
CA VAL A 80 12.88 0.69 -5.16
C VAL A 80 13.24 1.46 -6.43
N THR A 81 14.39 1.12 -7.02
CA THR A 81 14.74 1.60 -8.36
C THR A 81 14.46 0.49 -9.38
N VAL A 82 13.58 0.76 -10.33
CA VAL A 82 13.25 -0.17 -11.42
C VAL A 82 13.45 0.54 -12.75
N ARG A 83 14.30 -0.03 -13.61
CA ARG A 83 14.63 0.53 -14.93
C ARG A 83 15.01 2.03 -14.89
N GLY A 84 15.72 2.44 -13.84
CA GLY A 84 16.19 3.81 -13.65
C GLY A 84 15.17 4.78 -13.03
N PHE A 85 13.93 4.34 -12.78
CA PHE A 85 12.93 5.13 -12.06
C PHE A 85 12.99 4.83 -10.57
N ARG A 86 13.04 5.87 -9.74
CA ARG A 86 12.94 5.78 -8.29
C ARG A 86 11.48 5.83 -7.88
N ILE A 87 11.03 4.77 -7.21
CA ILE A 87 9.63 4.53 -6.88
C ILE A 87 9.50 4.41 -5.37
N TYR A 88 8.70 5.26 -4.74
CA TYR A 88 8.44 5.23 -3.29
C TYR A 88 6.99 4.81 -3.03
N GLY A 89 6.78 3.94 -2.06
CA GLY A 89 5.46 3.43 -1.70
C GLY A 89 5.13 3.62 -0.23
N SER A 90 3.94 4.15 0.05
CA SER A 90 3.46 4.33 1.43
C SER A 90 1.96 4.03 1.57
N PRO A 91 1.54 3.20 2.54
CA PRO A 91 0.16 2.75 2.67
C PRO A 91 -0.74 3.72 3.45
N TRP A 92 -0.15 4.72 4.12
CA TRP A 92 -0.87 5.59 5.06
C TRP A 92 -1.96 6.40 4.38
N GLN A 93 -3.07 6.56 5.09
CA GLN A 93 -4.19 7.38 4.65
C GLN A 93 -4.81 8.18 5.80
N PRO A 94 -5.49 9.29 5.50
CA PRO A 94 -6.35 9.94 6.47
C PRO A 94 -7.41 8.98 7.00
N TRP A 95 -7.59 8.99 8.31
CA TRP A 95 -8.53 8.11 9.00
C TRP A 95 -9.86 7.91 8.27
N PHE A 96 -10.21 6.63 8.04
CA PHE A 96 -11.46 6.21 7.41
C PHE A 96 -11.94 4.87 8.01
N TYR A 97 -13.08 4.90 8.70
CA TYR A 97 -13.77 3.74 9.29
C TYR A 97 -12.97 2.81 10.22
N GLY A 98 -11.84 3.27 10.77
CA GLY A 98 -11.08 2.49 11.77
C GLY A 98 -10.45 1.21 11.23
N TRP A 99 -10.05 1.21 9.96
CA TRP A 99 -9.30 0.12 9.33
C TRP A 99 -7.78 0.37 9.40
N GLY A 100 -6.97 -0.52 8.84
CA GLY A 100 -5.50 -0.44 8.87
C GLY A 100 -4.95 0.79 8.14
N PHE A 101 -3.71 1.15 8.46
CA PHE A 101 -2.95 2.25 7.87
C PHE A 101 -3.66 3.61 7.92
N ASN A 102 -4.42 3.84 8.99
CA ASN A 102 -5.13 5.08 9.23
C ASN A 102 -4.35 5.98 10.20
N LEU A 103 -4.12 7.22 9.81
CA LEU A 103 -3.57 8.25 10.69
C LEU A 103 -4.47 9.49 10.73
N PRO A 104 -4.49 10.22 11.85
CA PRO A 104 -5.18 11.51 11.90
C PRO A 104 -4.57 12.49 10.92
N ARG A 105 -5.41 13.35 10.33
CA ARG A 105 -4.94 14.45 9.48
C ARG A 105 -4.06 15.40 10.28
N GLY A 106 -3.10 16.03 9.60
CA GLY A 106 -2.15 16.95 10.21
C GLY A 106 -0.81 16.29 10.47
N GLN A 107 -0.28 16.45 11.67
CA GLN A 107 1.11 16.13 12.00
C GLN A 107 1.49 14.66 11.78
N ALA A 108 0.63 13.70 12.18
CA ALA A 108 0.94 12.28 12.04
C ALA A 108 1.14 11.84 10.57
N LEU A 109 0.27 12.31 9.67
CA LEU A 109 0.46 12.07 8.24
C LEU A 109 1.64 12.84 7.67
N LEU A 110 1.85 14.08 8.10
CA LEU A 110 2.98 14.90 7.65
C LEU A 110 4.32 14.22 7.98
N GLU A 111 4.44 13.61 9.15
CA GLU A 111 5.63 12.84 9.54
C GLU A 111 5.92 11.70 8.58
N LYS A 112 4.89 10.99 8.10
CA LYS A 112 5.05 9.96 7.06
C LYS A 112 5.44 10.55 5.71
N TRP A 113 4.83 11.65 5.32
CA TRP A 113 5.16 12.33 4.06
C TRP A 113 6.55 12.93 4.04
N ASN A 114 7.09 13.34 5.19
CA ASN A 114 8.46 13.83 5.32
C ASN A 114 9.52 12.74 5.18
N LEU A 115 9.15 11.45 5.23
CA LEU A 115 10.06 10.34 4.97
C LEU A 115 10.29 10.10 3.47
N ILE A 116 9.46 10.68 2.61
CA ILE A 116 9.59 10.55 1.16
C ILE A 116 10.88 11.27 0.73
N PRO A 117 11.86 10.58 0.14
CA PRO A 117 13.10 11.21 -0.30
C PRO A 117 12.88 12.18 -1.45
N ASP A 118 13.79 13.14 -1.60
CA ASP A 118 13.83 13.98 -2.81
C ASP A 118 14.19 13.14 -4.04
N GLY A 119 13.70 13.58 -5.20
CA GLY A 119 14.02 12.95 -6.50
C GLY A 119 13.36 11.59 -6.72
N ILE A 120 12.19 11.36 -6.12
CA ILE A 120 11.29 10.25 -6.46
C ILE A 120 10.55 10.58 -7.75
N ASP A 121 10.63 9.67 -8.73
CA ASP A 121 9.94 9.81 -10.01
C ASP A 121 8.47 9.39 -9.91
N ILE A 122 8.21 8.35 -9.11
CA ILE A 122 6.90 7.72 -8.98
C ILE A 122 6.57 7.54 -7.50
N LEU A 123 5.50 8.20 -7.03
CA LEU A 123 4.97 8.04 -5.68
C LEU A 123 3.69 7.20 -5.71
N ILE A 124 3.65 6.14 -4.91
CA ILE A 124 2.49 5.25 -4.76
C ILE A 124 1.91 5.43 -3.35
N THR A 125 0.66 5.89 -3.28
CA THR A 125 -0.09 6.05 -2.02
C THR A 125 -1.46 5.39 -2.13
N HIS A 126 -1.92 4.79 -1.03
CA HIS A 126 -3.23 4.12 -1.01
C HIS A 126 -4.39 5.11 -1.19
N GLY A 127 -4.33 6.23 -0.48
CA GLY A 127 -5.31 7.32 -0.60
C GLY A 127 -4.91 8.37 -1.65
N PRO A 128 -5.90 9.06 -2.27
CA PRO A 128 -5.61 10.20 -3.14
C PRO A 128 -5.05 11.40 -2.36
N PRO A 129 -4.21 12.23 -2.99
CA PRO A 129 -3.85 13.53 -2.42
C PRO A 129 -5.06 14.48 -2.42
N LEU A 130 -5.01 15.49 -1.54
CA LEU A 130 -6.09 16.47 -1.41
C LEU A 130 -6.42 17.12 -2.77
N GLY A 131 -7.72 17.17 -3.10
CA GLY A 131 -8.21 17.79 -4.33
C GLY A 131 -8.13 16.92 -5.58
N LYS A 132 -7.62 15.68 -5.49
CA LYS A 132 -7.66 14.68 -6.58
C LYS A 132 -8.54 13.49 -6.17
N LYS A 133 -9.19 12.84 -7.14
CA LYS A 133 -10.09 11.69 -6.94
C LYS A 133 -9.47 10.33 -7.31
N ILE A 134 -8.14 10.22 -7.31
CA ILE A 134 -7.45 9.02 -7.80
C ILE A 134 -6.58 8.43 -6.69
N SER A 135 -7.02 7.31 -6.12
CA SER A 135 -6.19 6.36 -5.38
C SER A 135 -5.30 5.64 -6.39
N VAL A 136 -3.97 5.69 -6.22
CA VAL A 136 -3.05 5.23 -7.25
C VAL A 136 -2.42 3.90 -6.82
N LEU A 137 -2.92 2.79 -7.37
CA LEU A 137 -2.14 1.57 -7.53
C LEU A 137 -1.38 1.67 -8.85
N LEU A 138 -0.05 1.76 -8.80
CA LEU A 138 0.82 1.84 -9.98
C LEU A 138 1.43 0.46 -10.26
N ALA A 139 0.81 -0.30 -11.17
CA ALA A 139 1.51 -1.36 -11.89
C ALA A 139 2.23 -0.71 -13.08
N VAL A 140 3.54 -0.49 -12.96
CA VAL A 140 4.32 0.17 -14.01
C VAL A 140 4.86 -0.87 -14.99
N ASN A 141 4.32 -0.88 -16.22
CA ASN A 141 4.86 -1.69 -17.31
C ASN A 141 5.78 -0.82 -18.18
N PHE A 142 7.08 -1.07 -18.10
CA PHE A 142 8.06 -0.47 -19.01
C PHE A 142 8.27 -1.45 -20.18
N LYS A 143 7.82 -1.07 -21.38
CA LYS A 143 8.21 -1.78 -22.62
C LYS A 143 9.71 -1.62 -22.83
#